data_AF-A0A7T5RCH3-F1
#
_entry.id   AF-A0A7T5RCH3-F1
#
_cell.length_a   1.000
_cell.length_b   1.000
_cell.length_c   1.000
_cell.angle_alpha   90.00
_cell.angle_beta   90.00
_cell.angle_gamma   90.00
#
_symmetry.space_group_name_H-M   'P 1'
#
loop_
_entity.id
_entity.type
_entity.pdbx_description
1 polymer ?
#
loop_
_entity_poly.entity_id
_entity_poly.type
_entity_poly.pdbx_seq_one_letter_code
_entity_poly.pdbx_strand_id
1 'polypeptide(L)'
;MPTDHVKSSHHLIQSFEADQLKNRPKFIQIADRLTLLFGSISFFILNALLFIVWIAINTGFVPFVPVFDPYPFILLTMFVSLEAIFLSIIVLMSQNRQGHIFTLREELDMQVNLLAEREITMSLKILKLMASKMGIKIRNEELGEMVKETDISYIQREIQEQIQERTRLSRKLGKK
;
A
#
# COMPACT_ATOMS: atom_id res chain seq x y z
N MET A 1 -36.24 0.55 1.75
CA MET A 1 -35.38 1.15 0.70
C MET A 1 -34.03 1.51 1.31
N PRO A 2 -33.02 0.67 1.07
CA PRO A 2 -31.64 1.18 0.93
C PRO A 2 -30.87 0.45 -0.21
N THR A 3 -29.71 0.99 -0.61
CA THR A 3 -28.52 0.31 -1.21
C THR A 3 -28.28 0.15 -2.73
N ASP A 4 -28.44 1.19 -3.56
CA ASP A 4 -27.81 1.19 -4.91
C ASP A 4 -26.45 1.90 -5.00
N HIS A 5 -26.13 2.86 -4.12
CA HIS A 5 -24.89 3.63 -4.25
C HIS A 5 -23.61 2.89 -3.79
N VAL A 6 -23.73 1.89 -2.91
CA VAL A 6 -22.55 1.16 -2.36
C VAL A 6 -22.11 0.01 -3.27
N LYS A 7 -23.01 -0.57 -4.07
CA LYS A 7 -22.66 -1.65 -5.02
C LYS A 7 -21.84 -1.14 -6.21
N SER A 8 -22.08 0.09 -6.65
CA SER A 8 -21.35 0.70 -7.77
C SER A 8 -19.87 0.95 -7.46
N SER A 9 -19.52 1.27 -6.21
CA SER A 9 -18.13 1.55 -5.81
C SER A 9 -17.24 0.31 -5.92
N HIS A 10 -17.74 -0.88 -5.55
CA HIS A 10 -16.99 -2.13 -5.70
C HIS A 10 -16.75 -2.49 -7.17
N HIS A 11 -17.73 -2.22 -8.03
CA HIS A 11 -17.62 -2.54 -9.45
C HIS A 11 -16.67 -1.59 -10.19
N LEU A 12 -16.56 -0.33 -9.74
CA LEU A 12 -15.61 0.65 -10.28
C LEU A 12 -14.15 0.27 -9.96
N ILE A 13 -13.87 -0.19 -8.74
CA ILE A 13 -12.52 -0.64 -8.36
C ILE A 13 -12.14 -1.89 -9.15
N GLN A 14 -13.06 -2.86 -9.30
CA GLN A 14 -12.83 -4.05 -10.11
C GLN A 14 -12.67 -3.75 -11.61
N SER A 15 -13.40 -2.77 -12.18
CA SER A 15 -13.25 -2.40 -13.59
C SER A 15 -11.92 -1.67 -13.86
N PHE A 16 -11.44 -0.84 -12.93
CA PHE A 16 -10.12 -0.21 -13.04
C PHE A 16 -8.99 -1.24 -12.96
N GLU A 17 -9.09 -2.25 -12.08
CA GLU A 17 -8.15 -3.38 -12.07
C GLU A 17 -8.22 -4.20 -13.36
N ALA A 18 -9.44 -4.45 -13.88
CA ALA A 18 -9.65 -5.25 -15.10
C ALA A 18 -9.06 -4.62 -16.37
N ASP A 19 -9.15 -3.30 -16.54
CA ASP A 19 -8.57 -2.61 -17.71
C ASP A 19 -7.03 -2.51 -17.62
N GLN A 20 -6.48 -2.41 -16.41
CA GLN A 20 -5.04 -2.47 -16.16
C GLN A 20 -4.45 -3.89 -16.35
N LEU A 21 -5.27 -4.93 -16.35
CA LEU A 21 -4.85 -6.32 -16.55
C LEU A 21 -4.71 -6.69 -18.04
N LYS A 22 -5.36 -5.96 -18.95
CA LYS A 22 -5.45 -6.33 -20.38
C LYS A 22 -4.14 -6.15 -21.16
N ASN A 23 -3.21 -5.33 -20.65
CA ASN A 23 -1.88 -5.09 -21.25
C ASN A 23 -0.72 -5.45 -20.29
N ARG A 24 -0.92 -6.39 -19.36
CA ARG A 24 0.18 -6.82 -18.47
C ARG A 24 1.22 -7.60 -19.26
N PRO A 25 2.48 -7.16 -19.30
CA PRO A 25 3.56 -8.01 -19.80
C PRO A 25 3.63 -9.29 -18.94
N LYS A 26 3.84 -10.43 -19.60
CA LYS A 26 3.72 -11.78 -19.00
C LYS A 26 4.52 -11.97 -17.70
N PHE A 27 5.60 -11.21 -17.51
CA PHE A 27 6.41 -11.24 -16.29
C PHE A 27 5.65 -10.80 -15.03
N ILE A 28 4.66 -9.91 -15.13
CA ILE A 28 3.90 -9.44 -13.97
C ILE A 28 2.96 -10.52 -13.46
N GLN A 29 2.34 -11.29 -14.36
CA GLN A 29 1.49 -12.43 -13.96
C GLN A 29 2.29 -13.52 -13.27
N ILE A 30 3.54 -13.73 -13.72
CA ILE A 30 4.48 -14.66 -13.08
C ILE A 30 4.88 -14.13 -11.70
N ALA A 31 5.24 -12.84 -11.60
CA ALA A 31 5.58 -12.21 -10.32
C ALA A 31 4.43 -12.28 -9.31
N ASP A 32 3.18 -12.14 -9.73
CA ASP A 32 2.01 -12.25 -8.84
C ASP A 32 1.81 -13.65 -8.30
N ARG A 33 1.92 -14.67 -9.15
CA ARG A 33 1.86 -16.08 -8.70
C ARG A 33 3.03 -16.40 -7.78
N LEU A 34 4.23 -15.94 -8.12
CA LEU A 34 5.41 -16.11 -7.29
C LEU A 34 5.23 -15.43 -5.93
N THR A 35 4.72 -14.20 -5.89
CA THR A 35 4.47 -13.48 -4.63
C THR A 35 3.48 -14.22 -3.73
N LEU A 36 2.41 -14.78 -4.31
CA LEU A 36 1.45 -15.60 -3.57
C LEU A 36 2.05 -16.91 -3.04
N LEU A 37 2.92 -17.54 -3.81
CA LEU A 37 3.62 -18.77 -3.40
C LEU A 37 4.67 -18.50 -2.32
N PHE A 38 5.49 -17.47 -2.49
CA PHE A 38 6.54 -17.07 -1.54
C PHE A 38 5.99 -16.47 -0.24
N GLY A 39 4.80 -15.85 -0.28
CA GLY A 39 4.12 -15.33 0.91
C GLY A 39 3.42 -16.41 1.75
N SER A 40 3.38 -17.66 1.28
CA SER A 40 2.71 -18.75 2.00
C SER A 40 3.63 -19.38 3.04
N ILE A 41 3.10 -19.61 4.24
CA ILE A 41 3.77 -20.38 5.30
C ILE A 41 4.21 -21.78 4.82
N SER A 42 3.52 -22.34 3.82
CA SER A 42 3.85 -23.64 3.24
C SER A 42 5.19 -23.64 2.51
N PHE A 43 5.55 -22.54 1.84
CA PHE A 43 6.84 -22.43 1.13
C PHE A 43 8.02 -22.36 2.10
N PHE A 44 7.85 -21.67 3.22
CA PHE A 44 8.84 -21.64 4.29
C PHE A 44 9.11 -23.04 4.86
N ILE A 45 8.04 -23.80 5.16
CA ILE A 45 8.15 -25.16 5.68
C ILE A 45 8.84 -26.09 4.67
N LEU A 46 8.52 -25.97 3.38
CA LEU A 46 9.15 -26.75 2.32
C LEU A 46 10.67 -26.51 2.27
N ASN A 47 11.12 -25.25 2.33
CA ASN A 47 12.55 -24.92 2.34
C ASN A 47 13.25 -25.40 3.60
N ALA A 48 12.63 -25.24 4.77
CA ALA A 48 13.17 -25.77 6.01
C ALA A 48 13.38 -27.29 5.95
N LEU A 49 12.41 -28.02 5.39
CA LEU A 49 12.52 -29.46 5.18
C LEU A 49 13.62 -29.82 4.17
N LEU A 50 13.72 -29.08 3.07
CA LEU A 50 14.79 -29.24 2.08
C LEU A 50 16.18 -29.09 2.72
N PHE A 51 16.39 -28.07 3.56
CA PHE A 51 17.66 -27.88 4.27
C PHE A 51 17.96 -29.02 5.24
N ILE A 52 16.97 -29.47 6.01
CA ILE A 52 17.13 -30.61 6.93
C ILE A 52 17.53 -31.87 6.17
N VAL A 53 16.86 -32.16 5.04
CA VAL A 53 17.17 -33.31 4.19
C VAL A 53 18.57 -33.18 3.59
N TRP A 54 18.95 -31.99 3.10
CA TRP A 54 20.27 -31.75 2.53
C TRP A 54 21.39 -31.97 3.55
N ILE A 55 21.22 -31.46 4.76
CA ILE A 55 22.18 -31.64 5.86
C ILE A 55 22.25 -33.13 6.25
N ALA A 56 21.12 -33.82 6.38
CA ALA A 56 21.09 -35.25 6.71
C ALA A 56 21.83 -36.11 5.67
N ILE A 57 21.65 -35.83 4.38
CA ILE A 57 22.36 -36.53 3.29
C ILE A 57 23.88 -36.24 3.37
N ASN A 58 24.27 -34.97 3.52
CA ASN A 58 25.69 -34.58 3.51
C ASN A 58 26.44 -34.85 4.83
N THR A 59 25.74 -35.13 5.93
CA THR A 59 26.35 -35.55 7.21
C THR A 59 26.63 -37.06 7.25
N GLY A 60 26.34 -37.80 6.17
CA GLY A 60 26.65 -39.23 6.07
C GLY A 60 25.65 -40.12 6.81
N PHE A 61 24.47 -39.61 7.17
CA PHE A 61 23.39 -40.41 7.77
C PHE A 61 22.76 -41.39 6.77
N VAL A 62 23.00 -41.21 5.47
CA VAL A 62 22.46 -42.06 4.40
C VAL A 62 23.55 -43.00 3.86
N PRO A 63 23.51 -44.30 4.19
CA PRO A 63 24.54 -45.26 3.80
C PRO A 63 24.38 -45.67 2.32
N PHE A 64 24.64 -44.76 1.39
CA PHE A 64 24.86 -45.03 -0.05
C PHE A 64 25.21 -43.77 -0.87
N VAL A 65 25.14 -42.57 -0.29
CA VAL A 65 25.37 -41.30 -1.00
C VAL A 65 26.76 -40.75 -0.64
N PRO A 66 27.65 -40.53 -1.63
CA PRO A 66 28.92 -39.86 -1.36
C PRO A 66 28.66 -38.42 -0.88
N VAL A 67 29.40 -37.99 0.15
CA VAL A 67 29.33 -36.63 0.69
C VAL A 67 29.77 -35.66 -0.41
N PHE A 68 28.81 -34.91 -0.97
CA PHE A 68 29.04 -34.00 -2.10
C PHE A 68 29.28 -32.56 -1.64
N ASP A 69 28.70 -32.16 -0.51
CA ASP A 69 28.84 -30.83 0.09
C ASP A 69 29.33 -30.97 1.55
N PRO A 70 30.64 -31.17 1.79
CA PRO A 70 31.20 -31.25 3.12
C PRO A 70 31.01 -29.94 3.89
N TYR A 71 30.98 -30.02 5.23
CA TYR A 71 31.01 -28.84 6.10
C TYR A 71 32.18 -27.93 5.67
N PRO A 72 31.95 -26.66 5.29
CA PRO A 72 30.87 -25.74 5.71
C PRO A 72 29.65 -25.59 4.76
N PHE A 73 29.34 -26.56 3.90
CA PHE A 73 28.20 -26.54 2.95
C PHE A 73 28.23 -25.35 1.97
N ILE A 74 29.29 -25.27 1.15
CA ILE A 74 29.49 -24.14 0.23
C ILE A 74 28.41 -24.10 -0.87
N LEU A 75 27.94 -25.25 -1.33
CA LEU A 75 26.94 -25.32 -2.40
C LEU A 75 25.57 -24.91 -1.91
N LEU A 76 25.18 -25.37 -0.72
CA LEU A 76 23.94 -24.93 -0.07
C LEU A 76 23.97 -23.41 0.17
N THR A 77 25.08 -22.89 0.68
CA THR A 77 25.23 -21.45 0.96
C THR A 77 25.08 -20.61 -0.32
N MET A 78 25.71 -21.03 -1.41
CA MET A 78 25.55 -20.40 -2.73
C MET A 78 24.10 -20.40 -3.19
N PHE A 79 23.41 -21.55 -3.11
CA PHE A 79 22.01 -21.66 -3.52
C PHE A 79 21.10 -20.74 -2.69
N VAL A 80 21.24 -20.75 -1.36
CA VAL A 80 20.45 -19.91 -0.44
C VAL A 80 20.68 -18.43 -0.70
N SER A 81 21.94 -18.00 -0.93
CA SER A 81 22.24 -16.61 -1.23
C SER A 81 21.58 -16.14 -2.54
N LEU A 82 21.59 -16.98 -3.58
CA LEU A 82 20.94 -16.69 -4.84
C LEU A 82 19.41 -16.62 -4.66
N GLU A 83 18.83 -17.59 -3.94
CA GLU A 83 17.41 -17.61 -3.61
C GLU A 83 16.98 -16.33 -2.87
N ALA A 84 17.76 -15.90 -1.88
CA ALA A 84 17.49 -14.67 -1.11
C ALA A 84 17.48 -13.41 -1.99
N ILE A 85 18.39 -13.32 -2.98
CA ILE A 85 18.40 -12.20 -3.94
C ILE A 85 17.11 -12.20 -4.78
N PHE A 86 16.70 -13.35 -5.30
CA PHE A 86 15.46 -13.47 -6.06
C PHE A 86 14.23 -13.08 -5.22
N LEU A 87 14.14 -13.57 -3.98
CA LEU A 87 13.07 -13.20 -3.05
C LEU A 87 13.04 -11.70 -2.79
N SER A 88 14.19 -11.09 -2.53
CA SER A 88 14.31 -9.65 -2.28
C SER A 88 13.81 -8.81 -3.47
N ILE A 89 14.17 -9.19 -4.70
CA ILE A 89 13.71 -8.50 -5.92
C ILE A 89 12.19 -8.62 -6.08
N ILE A 90 11.62 -9.81 -5.86
CA ILE A 90 10.17 -10.03 -5.96
C ILE A 90 9.43 -9.22 -4.89
N VAL A 91 9.93 -9.22 -3.66
CA VAL A 91 9.38 -8.43 -2.57
C VAL A 91 9.44 -6.94 -2.91
N LEU A 92 10.58 -6.43 -3.40
CA LEU A 92 10.72 -5.03 -3.78
C LEU A 92 9.77 -4.65 -4.92
N MET A 93 9.61 -5.52 -5.92
CA MET A 93 8.67 -5.32 -7.01
C MET A 93 7.21 -5.28 -6.52
N SER A 94 6.85 -6.19 -5.60
CA SER A 94 5.54 -6.20 -4.95
C SER A 94 5.32 -4.93 -4.13
N GLN A 95 6.31 -4.51 -3.34
CA GLN A 95 6.27 -3.28 -2.55
C GLN A 95 6.10 -2.04 -3.43
N ASN A 96 6.85 -1.92 -4.52
CA ASN A 96 6.75 -0.78 -5.44
C ASN A 96 5.34 -0.69 -6.05
N ARG A 97 4.75 -1.83 -6.43
CA ARG A 97 3.37 -1.87 -6.91
C ARG A 97 2.37 -1.46 -5.84
N GLN A 98 2.47 -2.04 -4.64
CA GLN A 98 1.58 -1.72 -3.53
C GLN A 98 1.67 -0.24 -3.14
N GLY A 99 2.87 0.36 -3.20
CA GLY A 99 3.10 1.78 -2.97
C GLY A 99 2.33 2.66 -3.95
N HIS A 100 2.39 2.35 -5.25
CA HIS A 100 1.63 3.10 -6.26
C HIS A 100 0.11 3.01 -6.04
N ILE A 101 -0.40 1.81 -5.71
CA ILE A 101 -1.83 1.61 -5.41
C ILE A 101 -2.22 2.40 -4.16
N PHE A 102 -1.37 2.38 -3.13
CA PHE A 102 -1.60 3.11 -1.89
C PHE A 102 -1.70 4.62 -2.13
N THR A 103 -0.76 5.21 -2.88
CA THR A 103 -0.80 6.64 -3.23
C THR A 103 -2.07 7.02 -3.98
N LEU A 104 -2.50 6.21 -4.95
CA LEU A 104 -3.73 6.47 -5.68
C LEU A 104 -4.97 6.41 -4.77
N ARG A 105 -5.02 5.45 -3.85
CA ARG A 105 -6.11 5.34 -2.87
C ARG A 105 -6.14 6.55 -1.93
N GLU A 106 -4.97 7.01 -1.48
CA GLU A 106 -4.84 8.19 -0.62
C GLU A 106 -5.33 9.46 -1.33
N GLU A 107 -4.99 9.64 -2.60
CA GLU A 107 -5.47 10.78 -3.39
C GLU A 107 -7.00 10.74 -3.60
N LEU A 108 -7.56 9.56 -3.87
CA LEU A 108 -9.01 9.37 -3.99
C LEU A 108 -9.73 9.63 -2.66
N ASP A 109 -9.21 9.11 -1.56
CA ASP A 109 -9.79 9.31 -0.23
C ASP A 109 -9.80 10.79 0.16
N MET A 110 -8.70 11.50 -0.12
CA MET A 110 -8.62 12.95 0.06
C MET A 110 -9.69 13.69 -0.76
N GLN A 111 -9.88 13.33 -2.03
CA GLN A 111 -10.91 13.94 -2.88
C GLN A 111 -12.33 13.68 -2.37
N VAL A 112 -12.63 12.46 -1.94
CA VAL A 112 -13.93 12.11 -1.35
C VAL A 112 -14.17 12.89 -0.07
N ASN A 113 -13.15 13.01 0.79
CA ASN A 113 -13.26 13.78 2.03
C ASN A 113 -13.53 15.26 1.77
N LEU A 114 -12.83 15.88 0.80
CA LEU A 114 -13.06 17.26 0.39
C LEU A 114 -14.46 17.47 -0.21
N LEU A 115 -14.95 16.50 -0.98
CA LEU A 115 -16.32 16.54 -1.51
C LEU A 115 -17.36 16.45 -0.38
N ALA A 116 -17.18 15.51 0.55
CA ALA A 116 -18.06 15.35 1.71
C ALA A 116 -18.08 16.61 2.57
N GLU A 117 -16.92 17.21 2.82
CA GLU A 117 -16.80 18.48 3.53
C GLU A 117 -17.59 19.59 2.82
N ARG A 118 -17.44 19.73 1.50
CA ARG A 118 -18.21 20.69 0.70
C ARG A 118 -19.72 20.47 0.80
N GLU A 119 -20.18 19.22 0.70
CA GLU A 119 -21.60 18.85 0.82
C GLU A 119 -22.14 19.16 2.23
N ILE A 120 -21.34 18.91 3.27
CA ILE A 120 -21.66 19.29 4.65
C ILE A 120 -21.78 20.81 4.78
N THR A 121 -20.80 21.57 4.27
CA THR A 121 -20.84 23.04 4.28
C THR A 121 -22.07 23.57 3.54
N MET A 122 -22.42 22.99 2.38
CA MET A 122 -23.65 23.36 1.67
C MET A 122 -24.90 23.05 2.49
N SER A 123 -24.95 21.89 3.14
CA SER A 123 -26.06 21.50 4.02
C SER A 123 -26.20 22.47 5.19
N LEU A 124 -25.09 22.85 5.84
CA LEU A 124 -25.07 23.85 6.91
C LEU A 124 -25.51 25.24 6.42
N LYS A 125 -25.10 25.66 5.21
CA LYS A 125 -25.57 26.91 4.59
C LYS A 125 -27.09 26.89 4.42
N ILE A 126 -27.66 25.79 3.92
CA ILE A 126 -29.11 25.64 3.75
C ILE A 126 -29.82 25.68 5.10
N LEU A 127 -29.34 24.94 6.10
CA LEU A 127 -29.91 24.93 7.46
C LEU A 127 -29.87 26.32 8.10
N LYS A 128 -28.78 27.08 7.94
CA LYS A 128 -28.65 28.46 8.42
C LYS A 128 -29.66 29.40 7.74
N LEU A 129 -29.88 29.26 6.44
CA LEU A 129 -30.88 30.04 5.70
C LEU A 129 -32.31 29.73 6.19
N MET A 130 -32.62 28.45 6.43
CA MET A 130 -33.91 28.04 6.99
C MET A 130 -34.13 28.59 8.41
N ALA A 131 -33.14 28.46 9.29
CA ALA A 131 -33.22 28.99 10.65
C ALA A 131 -33.45 30.51 10.69
N SER A 132 -32.76 31.24 9.79
CA SER A 132 -32.95 32.68 9.63
C SER A 132 -34.39 33.03 9.19
N LYS A 133 -34.95 32.29 8.22
CA LYS A 133 -36.36 32.46 7.79
C LYS A 133 -37.37 32.15 8.90
N MET A 134 -37.05 31.22 9.80
CA MET A 134 -37.89 30.87 10.96
C MET A 134 -37.73 31.83 12.15
N GLY A 135 -36.90 32.88 12.04
CA GLY A 135 -36.64 33.83 13.13
C GLY A 135 -35.75 33.30 14.25
N ILE A 136 -35.10 32.15 14.04
CA ILE A 136 -34.21 31.51 15.01
C ILE A 136 -32.81 32.11 14.84
N LYS A 137 -32.38 32.97 15.78
CA LYS A 137 -31.02 33.52 15.81
C LYS A 137 -30.04 32.48 16.33
N ILE A 138 -29.39 31.75 15.42
CA ILE A 138 -28.25 30.89 15.77
C ILE A 138 -27.01 31.79 15.99
N ARG A 139 -26.60 31.94 17.25
CA ARG A 139 -25.36 32.63 17.65
C ARG A 139 -24.38 31.59 18.16
N ASN A 140 -23.73 30.89 17.24
CA ASN A 140 -22.59 30.03 17.56
C ASN A 140 -21.44 30.40 16.60
N GLU A 141 -20.34 30.87 17.17
CA GLU A 141 -19.10 31.25 16.46
C GLU A 141 -18.51 30.04 15.73
N GLU A 142 -18.60 28.85 16.34
CA GLU A 142 -18.14 27.56 15.78
C GLU A 142 -18.90 27.20 14.49
N LEU A 143 -20.22 27.42 14.44
CA LEU A 143 -21.00 27.22 13.21
C LEU A 143 -20.63 28.23 12.12
N GLY A 144 -20.22 29.44 12.50
CA GLY A 144 -19.70 30.45 11.58
C GLY A 144 -18.40 30.01 10.91
N GLU A 145 -17.54 29.32 11.65
CA GLU A 145 -16.30 28.72 11.16
C GLU A 145 -16.58 27.53 10.23
N MET A 146 -17.46 26.61 10.62
CA MET A 146 -17.80 25.41 9.83
C MET A 146 -18.49 25.69 8.48
N VAL A 147 -19.11 26.86 8.33
CA VAL A 147 -19.76 27.30 7.08
C VAL A 147 -18.76 27.89 6.08
N LYS A 148 -17.54 28.21 6.52
CA LYS A 148 -16.48 28.65 5.61
C LYS A 148 -16.09 27.47 4.71
N GLU A 149 -15.89 27.76 3.43
CA GLU A 149 -15.37 26.75 2.52
C GLU A 149 -13.89 26.54 2.82
N THR A 150 -13.47 25.28 2.87
CA THR A 150 -12.08 24.91 3.06
C THR A 150 -11.30 25.23 1.79
N ASP A 151 -10.30 26.12 1.91
CA ASP A 151 -9.43 26.49 0.81
C ASP A 151 -8.39 25.39 0.57
N ILE A 152 -8.65 24.55 -0.44
CA ILE A 152 -7.74 23.47 -0.86
C ILE A 152 -6.35 24.02 -1.20
N SER A 153 -6.26 25.26 -1.71
CA SER A 153 -4.99 25.90 -2.07
C SER A 153 -4.13 26.21 -0.84
N TYR A 154 -4.75 26.46 0.31
CA TYR A 154 -4.06 26.65 1.58
C TYR A 154 -3.43 25.33 2.05
N ILE A 155 -4.20 24.23 2.03
CA ILE A 155 -3.70 22.90 2.40
C ILE A 155 -2.55 22.47 1.48
N GLN A 156 -2.68 22.67 0.17
CA GLN A 156 -1.63 22.34 -0.80
C GLN A 156 -0.34 23.13 -0.54
N ARG A 157 -0.46 24.43 -0.22
CA ARG A 157 0.70 25.29 0.08
C ARG A 157 1.40 24.87 1.37
N GLU A 158 0.63 24.58 2.41
CA GLU A 158 1.12 24.11 3.71
C GLU A 158 1.88 22.77 3.56
N ILE A 159 1.30 21.80 2.85
CA ILE A 159 1.96 20.52 2.57
C ILE A 159 3.27 20.73 1.78
N GLN A 160 3.26 21.60 0.76
CA GLN A 160 4.48 21.91 0.00
C GLN A 160 5.56 22.56 0.85
N GLU A 161 5.19 23.49 1.74
CA GLU A 161 6.13 24.14 2.66
C GLU A 161 6.74 23.11 3.63
N GLN A 162 5.93 22.24 4.23
CA GLN A 162 6.41 21.19 5.13
C GLN A 162 7.33 20.18 4.43
N ILE A 163 7.01 19.77 3.20
CA ILE A 163 7.88 18.89 2.40
C ILE A 163 9.21 19.59 2.09
N GLN A 164 9.18 20.86 1.71
CA GLN A 164 10.40 21.63 1.46
C GLN A 164 11.23 21.78 2.73
N GLU A 165 10.62 22.06 3.88
CA GLU A 165 11.29 22.20 5.15
C GLU A 165 11.96 20.88 5.58
N ARG A 166 11.22 19.76 5.53
CA ARG A 166 11.76 18.41 5.78
C ARG A 166 12.94 18.09 4.86
N THR A 167 12.83 18.42 3.57
CA THR A 167 13.90 18.21 2.58
C THR A 167 15.14 19.06 2.90
N ARG A 168 14.96 20.33 3.31
CA ARG A 168 16.04 21.22 3.73
C ARG A 168 16.73 20.72 5.00
N LEU A 169 15.97 20.23 5.98
CA LEU A 169 16.48 19.66 7.23
C LEU A 169 17.29 18.37 6.97
N SER A 170 16.78 17.46 6.13
CA SER A 170 17.49 16.24 5.74
C SER A 170 18.82 16.54 5.03
N ARG A 171 18.86 17.56 4.14
CA ARG A 171 20.10 17.99 3.49
C ARG A 171 21.12 18.61 4.45
N LYS A 172 20.68 19.28 5.51
CA LYS A 172 21.57 19.84 6.54
C LYS A 172 22.14 18.74 7.44
N LEU A 173 21.36 17.71 7.74
CA LEU A 173 21.78 16.58 8.59
C LEU A 173 22.71 15.60 7.87
N GLY A 174 22.54 15.36 6.57
CA GLY A 174 23.41 14.47 5.78
C GLY A 174 24.77 15.07 5.37
N LYS A 175 25.08 16.32 5.78
CA LYS A 175 26.33 17.04 5.48
C LYS A 175 27.28 17.15 6.69
N LYS A 176 26.96 16.50 7.81
CA LYS A 176 27.73 16.51 9.06
C LYS A 176 28.27 15.12 9.34
#